data_AF-A0A060BSU4-F1
#
_entry.id   AF-A0A060BSU4-F1
#
_cell.length_a   1.000
_cell.length_b   1.000
_cell.length_c   1.000
_cell.angle_alpha   90.00
_cell.angle_beta   90.00
_cell.angle_gamma   90.00
#
_symmetry.space_group_name_H-M   'P 1'
#
loop_
_entity.id
_entity.type
_entity.pdbx_description
1 polymer ?
#
loop_
_entity_poly.entity_id
_entity_poly.type
_entity_poly.pdbx_seq_one_letter_code
_entity_poly.pdbx_strand_id
1 'polypeptide(L)'
;KGKEVVARVRLSSTGHEGFTAEGLVFQDGKIVRAINLKRDEVEVAKRAKGGEKFEFYLEAAANRSLIPRKLESDLNMPKYDGEPEYKLERAELAVIDRAAFDYYYDFKVGVEALDVLPVNSPRRGEIVYALNESLNLLEGPTGLDLAAAHAALKPVM
;
A
#
# COMPACT_ATOMS: atom_id res chain seq x y z
N LYS A 1 -25.28 -7.37 -4.07
CA LYS A 1 -23.96 -7.37 -4.75
C LYS A 1 -22.90 -7.45 -3.67
N GLY A 2 -21.90 -8.33 -3.80
CA GLY A 2 -20.82 -8.44 -2.79
C GLY A 2 -19.81 -7.30 -2.90
N LYS A 3 -18.95 -7.17 -1.90
CA LYS A 3 -17.85 -6.19 -1.84
C LYS A 3 -16.50 -6.89 -1.97
N GLU A 4 -15.53 -6.22 -2.56
CA GLU A 4 -14.15 -6.71 -2.53
C GLU A 4 -13.56 -6.44 -1.16
N VAL A 5 -12.94 -7.45 -0.55
CA VAL A 5 -12.42 -7.42 0.81
C VAL A 5 -10.97 -7.92 0.81
N VAL A 6 -10.14 -7.18 1.54
CA VAL A 6 -8.77 -7.55 1.88
C VAL A 6 -8.60 -7.59 3.38
N ALA A 7 -7.68 -8.42 3.86
CA ALA A 7 -7.11 -8.26 5.18
C ALA A 7 -5.86 -7.38 5.07
N ARG A 8 -5.76 -6.37 5.94
CA ARG A 8 -4.58 -5.52 6.05
C ARG A 8 -3.77 -5.94 7.26
N VAL A 9 -2.52 -6.30 7.02
CA VAL A 9 -1.60 -6.78 8.05
C VAL A 9 -0.30 -5.99 7.98
N ARG A 10 0.01 -5.23 9.02
CA ARG A 10 1.23 -4.43 9.10
C ARG A 10 2.13 -4.93 10.21
N LEU A 11 3.34 -5.34 9.82
CA LEU A 11 4.45 -5.55 10.74
C LEU A 11 5.23 -4.23 10.84
N SER A 12 5.69 -3.90 12.04
CA SER A 12 6.54 -2.72 12.26
C SER A 12 7.80 -2.77 11.40
N SER A 13 8.24 -1.64 10.87
CA SER A 13 9.45 -1.57 10.05
C SER A 13 10.40 -0.49 10.54
N THR A 14 11.60 -0.51 9.98
CA THR A 14 12.66 0.49 10.17
C THR A 14 12.57 1.64 9.14
N GLY A 15 11.43 1.77 8.44
CA GLY A 15 11.18 2.84 7.47
C GLY A 15 11.65 2.57 6.04
N HIS A 16 12.22 1.40 5.77
CA HIS A 16 12.60 0.90 4.43
C HIS A 16 12.18 -0.56 4.24
N GLU A 17 12.21 -1.05 3.01
CA GLU A 17 12.02 -2.47 2.69
C GLU A 17 13.32 -3.25 2.86
N GLY A 18 13.20 -4.56 3.14
CA GLY A 18 14.34 -5.42 3.40
C GLY A 18 14.99 -5.15 4.77
N PHE A 19 15.60 -6.20 5.32
CA PHE A 19 16.30 -6.13 6.61
C PHE A 19 15.45 -5.49 7.73
N THR A 20 14.16 -5.84 7.73
CA THR A 20 13.14 -5.41 8.68
C THR A 20 12.09 -6.52 8.89
N ALA A 21 10.99 -6.26 9.60
CA ALA A 21 9.91 -7.26 9.65
C ALA A 21 9.15 -7.36 8.31
N GLU A 22 9.07 -8.58 7.78
CA GLU A 22 8.38 -8.91 6.53
C GLU A 22 7.62 -10.23 6.72
N GLY A 23 6.81 -10.64 5.74
CA GLY A 23 6.19 -11.95 5.87
C GLY A 23 5.66 -12.58 4.59
N LEU A 24 5.41 -13.88 4.68
CA LEU A 24 4.86 -14.71 3.61
C LEU A 24 3.45 -15.17 3.97
N VAL A 25 2.51 -14.88 3.09
CA VAL A 25 1.11 -15.24 3.23
C VAL A 25 0.89 -16.61 2.62
N PHE A 26 0.35 -17.52 3.41
CA PHE A 26 -0.06 -18.85 2.99
C PHE A 26 -1.58 -18.96 2.98
N GLN A 27 -2.13 -19.44 1.86
CA GLN A 27 -3.53 -19.85 1.72
C GLN A 27 -3.54 -21.27 1.17
N ASP A 28 -4.32 -22.16 1.80
CA ASP A 28 -4.40 -23.57 1.43
C ASP A 28 -3.01 -24.24 1.29
N GLY A 29 -2.10 -23.92 2.21
CA GLY A 29 -0.73 -24.45 2.25
C GLY A 29 0.21 -23.90 1.17
N LYS A 30 -0.20 -22.90 0.39
CA LYS A 30 0.62 -22.30 -0.68
C LYS A 30 0.95 -20.85 -0.36
N ILE A 31 2.18 -20.45 -0.65
CA ILE A 31 2.58 -19.04 -0.63
C ILE A 31 1.85 -18.33 -1.77
N VAL A 32 1.05 -17.32 -1.43
CA VAL A 32 0.30 -16.53 -2.42
C VAL A 32 0.86 -15.12 -2.59
N ARG A 33 1.51 -14.57 -1.56
CA ARG A 33 2.03 -13.20 -1.56
C ARG A 33 3.02 -12.97 -0.43
N ALA A 34 4.00 -12.10 -0.65
CA ALA A 34 4.81 -11.50 0.41
C ALA A 34 4.21 -10.15 0.86
N ILE A 35 4.29 -9.84 2.15
CA ILE A 35 3.97 -8.53 2.73
C ILE A 35 5.23 -7.85 3.26
N ASN A 36 5.25 -6.52 3.17
CA ASN A 36 6.34 -5.67 3.63
C ASN A 36 5.81 -4.25 3.93
N LEU A 37 6.71 -3.30 4.19
CA LEU A 37 6.36 -1.90 4.49
C LEU A 37 5.43 -1.24 3.45
N LYS A 38 5.59 -1.55 2.16
CA LYS A 38 4.82 -0.92 1.07
C LYS A 38 3.66 -1.79 0.58
N ARG A 39 3.54 -3.02 1.07
CA ARG A 39 2.52 -3.99 0.66
C ARG A 39 1.98 -4.73 1.87
N ASP A 40 0.82 -4.31 2.36
CA ASP A 40 0.20 -4.84 3.57
C ASP A 40 -1.15 -5.53 3.33
N GLU A 41 -1.50 -5.84 2.08
CA GLU A 41 -2.81 -6.35 1.68
C GLU A 41 -2.80 -7.84 1.30
N VAL A 42 -3.71 -8.60 1.92
CA VAL A 42 -4.02 -10.00 1.64
C VAL A 42 -5.42 -10.09 1.05
N GLU A 43 -5.56 -10.69 -0.14
CA GLU A 43 -6.87 -10.89 -0.75
C GLU A 43 -7.71 -11.89 0.08
N VAL A 44 -8.92 -11.47 0.46
CA VAL A 44 -9.88 -12.32 1.17
C VAL A 44 -10.99 -12.78 0.22
N ALA A 45 -11.65 -11.85 -0.47
CA ALA A 45 -12.69 -12.17 -1.43
C ALA A 45 -12.96 -11.01 -2.39
N LYS A 46 -13.23 -11.32 -3.67
CA LYS A 46 -13.63 -10.30 -4.66
C LYS A 46 -15.07 -9.81 -4.51
N ARG A 47 -15.95 -10.61 -3.87
CA ARG A 47 -17.39 -10.33 -3.74
C ARG A 47 -17.98 -10.92 -2.45
N ALA A 48 -17.50 -10.48 -1.29
CA ALA A 48 -18.02 -10.86 0.02
C ALA A 48 -19.43 -10.29 0.29
N LYS A 49 -20.29 -11.07 0.95
CA LYS A 49 -21.63 -10.68 1.42
C LYS A 49 -21.70 -10.47 2.94
N GLY A 50 -20.64 -10.81 3.67
CA GLY A 50 -20.58 -10.78 5.13
C GLY A 50 -21.00 -12.11 5.77
N GLY A 51 -20.38 -12.47 6.89
CA GLY A 51 -20.59 -13.76 7.56
C GLY A 51 -19.82 -14.94 6.96
N GLU A 52 -19.11 -14.73 5.85
CA GLU A 52 -18.20 -15.71 5.25
C GLU A 52 -16.98 -15.93 6.15
N LYS A 53 -16.51 -17.17 6.23
CA LYS A 53 -15.26 -17.51 6.92
C LYS A 53 -14.09 -17.30 5.97
N PHE A 54 -12.97 -16.82 6.51
CA PHE A 54 -11.70 -16.75 5.81
C PHE A 54 -10.60 -17.20 6.76
N GLU A 55 -9.53 -17.73 6.19
CA GLU A 55 -8.33 -18.12 6.91
C GLU A 55 -7.14 -17.89 5.98
N PHE A 56 -6.04 -17.41 6.54
CA PHE A 56 -4.72 -17.42 5.94
C PHE A 56 -3.70 -17.46 7.06
N TYR A 57 -2.50 -17.93 6.75
CA TYR A 57 -1.37 -17.92 7.67
C TYR A 57 -0.37 -16.87 7.21
N LEU A 58 0.27 -16.20 8.17
CA LEU A 58 1.35 -15.27 7.90
C LEU A 58 2.60 -15.77 8.63
N GLU A 59 3.62 -16.15 7.86
CA GLU A 59 4.96 -16.35 8.40
C GLU A 59 5.63 -14.98 8.53
N ALA A 60 5.67 -14.43 9.75
CA ALA A 60 6.29 -13.15 10.04
C ALA A 60 7.77 -13.34 10.40
N ALA A 61 8.68 -12.80 9.59
CA ALA A 61 10.12 -12.87 9.77
C ALA A 61 10.66 -11.53 10.32
N ALA A 62 11.39 -11.59 11.44
CA ALA A 62 12.04 -10.45 12.07
C ALA A 62 13.49 -10.31 11.60
N ASN A 63 13.70 -9.71 10.42
CA ASN A 63 15.01 -9.69 9.78
C ASN A 63 15.82 -8.43 10.10
N ARG A 64 16.23 -8.21 11.35
CA ARG A 64 17.01 -7.02 11.74
C ARG A 64 18.22 -6.73 10.84
N SER A 65 18.37 -5.47 10.41
CA SER A 65 19.57 -5.00 9.70
C SER A 65 20.81 -4.98 10.60
N LEU A 66 21.90 -5.56 10.11
CA LEU A 66 23.20 -5.60 10.78
C LEU A 66 24.22 -4.63 10.17
N ILE A 67 23.86 -3.81 9.19
CA ILE A 67 24.78 -2.88 8.52
C ILE A 67 24.65 -1.48 9.13
N PRO A 68 25.75 -0.73 9.40
CA PRO A 68 27.16 -1.05 9.17
C PRO A 68 27.86 -1.60 10.44
N ARG A 69 27.24 -2.53 11.17
CA ARG A 69 27.85 -3.12 12.37
C ARG A 69 28.90 -4.17 11.97
N LYS A 70 30.03 -4.16 12.69
CA LYS A 70 31.01 -5.26 12.64
C LYS A 70 30.30 -6.58 12.94
N LEU A 71 30.31 -7.48 11.96
CA LEU A 71 29.73 -8.83 12.00
C LEU A 71 30.23 -9.71 13.19
N GLU A 72 31.25 -9.26 13.90
CA GLU A 72 32.03 -10.09 14.84
C GLU A 72 31.37 -10.29 16.21
N SER A 73 30.32 -9.55 16.60
CA SER A 73 29.72 -9.67 17.95
C SER A 73 28.20 -9.79 18.04
N ASP A 74 27.45 -9.57 16.95
CA ASP A 74 25.98 -9.59 16.95
C ASP A 74 25.49 -10.55 15.87
N LEU A 75 25.36 -11.84 16.24
CA LEU A 75 24.90 -12.92 15.36
C LEU A 75 23.40 -12.82 15.00
N ASN A 76 22.73 -11.74 15.40
CA ASN A 76 21.29 -11.55 15.24
C ASN A 76 20.45 -12.71 15.81
N MET A 77 20.94 -13.30 16.90
CA MET A 77 20.23 -14.38 17.57
C MET A 77 18.93 -13.85 18.18
N PRO A 78 17.85 -14.65 18.19
CA PRO A 78 16.62 -14.26 18.86
C PRO A 78 16.88 -13.95 20.34
N LYS A 79 16.38 -12.80 20.80
CA LYS A 79 16.37 -12.42 22.21
C LYS A 79 15.04 -12.85 22.81
N TYR A 80 15.03 -14.00 23.48
CA TYR A 80 13.80 -14.60 24.00
C TYR A 80 13.25 -13.93 25.25
N ASP A 81 14.08 -13.18 25.99
CA ASP A 81 13.78 -12.55 27.28
C ASP A 81 13.80 -11.02 27.24
N GLY A 82 13.85 -10.43 26.04
CA GLY A 82 13.88 -8.99 25.83
C GLY A 82 12.56 -8.41 25.30
N GLU A 83 12.52 -7.09 25.18
CA GLU A 83 11.42 -6.39 24.52
C GLU A 83 11.32 -6.81 23.03
N PRO A 84 10.10 -6.94 22.49
CA PRO A 84 9.91 -7.28 21.08
C PRO A 84 10.46 -6.16 20.19
N GLU A 85 11.43 -6.51 19.34
CA GLU A 85 12.01 -5.57 18.38
C GLU A 85 11.01 -5.17 17.29
N TYR A 86 10.09 -6.08 16.96
CA TYR A 86 9.04 -5.87 15.97
C TYR A 86 7.68 -6.22 16.55
N LYS A 87 6.64 -5.57 16.04
CA LYS A 87 5.25 -5.69 16.48
C LYS A 87 4.31 -5.88 15.29
N LEU A 88 3.18 -6.52 15.56
CA LEU A 88 2.02 -6.45 14.69
C LEU A 88 1.32 -5.11 14.95
N GLU A 89 1.48 -4.15 14.04
CA GLU A 89 0.91 -2.80 14.15
C GLU A 89 -0.54 -2.73 13.68
N ARG A 90 -0.93 -3.64 12.79
CA ARG A 90 -2.28 -3.69 12.21
C ARG A 90 -2.66 -5.10 11.82
N ALA A 91 -3.90 -5.46 12.12
CA ALA A 91 -4.59 -6.64 11.60
C ALA A 91 -6.09 -6.32 11.50
N GLU A 92 -6.54 -5.90 10.33
CA GLU A 92 -7.91 -5.45 10.10
C GLU A 92 -8.47 -6.01 8.79
N LEU A 93 -9.79 -6.06 8.66
CA LEU A 93 -10.46 -6.27 7.38
C LEU A 93 -10.85 -4.91 6.78
N ALA A 94 -10.65 -4.75 5.48
CA ALA A 94 -11.02 -3.56 4.75
C ALA A 94 -11.80 -3.93 3.47
N VAL A 95 -12.79 -3.10 3.15
CA VAL A 95 -13.47 -3.15 1.85
C VAL A 95 -12.71 -2.24 0.89
N ILE A 96 -12.42 -2.71 -0.31
CA ILE A 96 -11.80 -1.89 -1.35
C ILE A 96 -12.87 -1.04 -2.04
N ASP A 97 -12.65 0.28 -2.06
CA ASP A 97 -13.30 1.18 -3.01
C ASP A 97 -12.43 1.29 -4.27
N ARG A 98 -12.84 0.59 -5.34
CA ARG A 98 -12.08 0.57 -6.60
C ARG A 98 -12.06 1.92 -7.31
N ALA A 99 -13.13 2.72 -7.20
CA ALA A 99 -13.13 4.04 -7.81
C ALA A 99 -12.10 4.96 -7.13
N ALA A 100 -11.99 4.89 -5.81
CA ALA A 100 -10.99 5.66 -5.06
C ALA A 100 -9.57 5.15 -5.32
N PHE A 101 -9.40 3.83 -5.42
CA PHE A 101 -8.12 3.21 -5.77
C PHE A 101 -7.64 3.65 -7.14
N ASP A 102 -8.46 3.52 -8.18
CA ASP A 102 -8.11 3.87 -9.54
C ASP A 102 -7.80 5.37 -9.66
N TYR A 103 -8.62 6.23 -9.03
CA TYR A 103 -8.36 7.67 -8.94
C TYR A 103 -7.01 7.99 -8.30
N TYR A 104 -6.70 7.37 -7.16
CA TYR A 104 -5.45 7.62 -6.44
C TYR A 104 -4.22 7.32 -7.32
N TYR A 105 -4.24 6.19 -8.04
CA TYR A 105 -3.11 5.81 -8.88
C TYR A 105 -2.99 6.68 -10.13
N ASP A 106 -4.08 7.03 -10.81
CA ASP A 106 -4.05 7.95 -11.94
C ASP A 106 -3.53 9.34 -11.51
N PHE A 107 -4.01 9.85 -10.37
CA PHE A 107 -3.54 11.11 -9.81
C PHE A 107 -2.06 11.06 -9.46
N LYS A 108 -1.64 9.99 -8.77
CA LYS A 108 -0.24 9.79 -8.36
C LYS A 108 0.69 9.71 -9.56
N VAL A 109 0.34 8.94 -10.59
CA VAL A 109 1.13 8.84 -11.83
C VAL A 109 1.24 10.20 -12.51
N GLY A 110 0.16 10.99 -12.54
CA GLY A 110 0.19 12.37 -13.01
C GLY A 110 1.19 13.24 -12.25
N VAL A 111 1.21 13.16 -10.93
CA VAL A 111 2.18 13.90 -10.09
C VAL A 111 3.61 13.44 -10.36
N GLU A 112 3.87 12.13 -10.37
CA GLU A 112 5.21 11.57 -10.62
C GLU A 112 5.72 11.91 -12.03
N ALA A 113 4.82 12.06 -13.02
CA ALA A 113 5.18 12.51 -14.35
C ALA A 113 5.77 13.94 -14.36
N LEU A 114 5.37 14.81 -13.43
CA LEU A 114 5.89 16.18 -13.33
C LEU A 114 7.37 16.22 -12.91
N ASP A 115 7.85 15.20 -12.20
CA ASP A 115 9.25 15.09 -11.76
C ASP A 115 10.20 14.72 -12.91
N VAL A 116 9.68 14.04 -13.94
CA VAL A 116 10.48 13.53 -15.07
C VAL A 116 10.31 14.36 -16.35
N LEU A 117 9.17 15.02 -16.53
CA LEU A 117 8.91 15.79 -17.75
C LEU A 117 9.64 17.14 -17.76
N PRO A 118 10.20 17.57 -18.92
CA PRO A 118 10.80 18.89 -19.05
C PRO A 118 9.83 20.00 -18.64
N VAL A 119 10.33 20.96 -17.86
CA VAL A 119 9.53 22.07 -17.30
C VAL A 119 8.74 22.83 -18.37
N ASN A 120 9.32 23.00 -19.56
CA ASN A 120 8.73 23.76 -20.66
C ASN A 120 7.95 22.90 -21.67
N SER A 121 7.67 21.64 -21.36
CA SER A 121 6.93 20.76 -22.28
C SER A 121 5.42 21.06 -22.21
N PRO A 122 4.71 21.13 -23.36
CA PRO A 122 3.25 21.28 -23.38
C PRO A 122 2.54 20.21 -22.54
N ARG A 123 3.02 18.97 -22.61
CA ARG A 123 2.46 17.85 -21.85
C ARG A 123 2.49 18.06 -20.34
N ARG A 124 3.55 18.65 -19.80
CA ARG A 124 3.62 18.97 -18.37
C ARG A 124 2.54 19.98 -17.98
N GLY A 125 2.31 20.99 -18.82
CA GLY A 125 1.24 21.97 -18.62
C GLY A 125 -0.15 21.35 -18.62
N GLU A 126 -0.43 20.44 -19.55
CA GLU A 126 -1.69 19.69 -19.60
C GLU A 126 -1.94 18.87 -18.32
N ILE A 127 -0.92 18.16 -17.83
CA ILE A 127 -1.02 17.35 -16.62
C ILE A 127 -1.26 18.21 -15.39
N VAL A 128 -0.52 19.32 -15.23
CA VAL A 128 -0.72 20.26 -14.11
C VAL A 128 -2.15 20.80 -14.10
N TYR A 129 -2.66 21.19 -15.27
CA TYR A 129 -4.02 21.68 -15.41
C TYR A 129 -5.04 20.59 -15.01
N ALA A 130 -4.92 19.38 -15.52
CA ALA A 130 -5.83 18.28 -15.20
C ALA A 130 -5.80 17.90 -13.71
N LEU A 131 -4.62 17.87 -13.07
CA LEU A 131 -4.49 17.61 -11.63
C LEU A 131 -5.17 18.71 -10.80
N ASN A 132 -5.03 19.99 -11.20
CA ASN A 132 -5.68 21.11 -10.54
C ASN A 132 -7.21 21.01 -10.64
N GLU A 133 -7.74 20.76 -11.84
CA GLU A 133 -9.18 20.58 -12.04
C GLU A 133 -9.74 19.39 -11.27
N SER A 134 -9.00 18.28 -11.25
CA SER A 134 -9.31 17.10 -10.46
C SER A 134 -9.43 17.41 -8.97
N LEU A 135 -8.46 18.14 -8.39
CA LEU A 135 -8.51 18.54 -6.98
C LEU A 135 -9.64 19.51 -6.67
N ASN A 136 -9.94 20.46 -7.58
CA ASN A 136 -11.08 21.37 -7.41
C ASN A 136 -12.40 20.60 -7.29
N LEU A 137 -12.56 19.50 -8.02
CA LEU A 137 -13.75 18.65 -7.99
C LEU A 137 -13.81 17.75 -6.74
N LEU A 138 -12.64 17.31 -6.25
CA LEU A 138 -12.56 16.45 -5.07
C LEU A 138 -12.68 17.23 -3.75
N GLU A 139 -11.85 18.25 -3.55
CA GLU A 139 -11.67 18.97 -2.27
C GLU A 139 -12.14 20.42 -2.30
N GLY A 140 -12.63 20.91 -3.45
CA GLY A 140 -13.10 22.28 -3.59
C GLY A 140 -14.37 22.60 -2.78
N PRO A 141 -14.85 23.85 -2.82
CA PRO A 141 -15.99 24.32 -2.02
C PRO A 141 -17.31 23.57 -2.26
N THR A 142 -17.43 22.89 -3.39
CA THR A 142 -18.57 22.06 -3.79
C THR A 142 -18.36 20.56 -3.52
N GLY A 143 -17.27 20.18 -2.83
CA GLY A 143 -16.52 18.93 -2.96
C GLY A 143 -17.21 17.58 -2.70
N LEU A 144 -16.40 16.53 -2.92
CA LEU A 144 -16.66 15.07 -2.89
C LEU A 144 -17.20 14.41 -4.17
N ASP A 145 -17.00 15.00 -5.35
CA ASP A 145 -17.30 14.28 -6.60
C ASP A 145 -16.06 13.53 -7.12
N LEU A 146 -15.82 12.35 -6.53
CA LEU A 146 -14.74 11.45 -6.95
C LEU A 146 -14.83 11.06 -8.44
N ALA A 147 -16.05 10.88 -8.95
CA ALA A 147 -16.25 10.46 -10.34
C ALA A 147 -15.90 11.58 -11.32
N ALA A 148 -16.30 12.82 -11.03
CA ALA A 148 -15.91 13.99 -11.81
C ALA A 148 -14.41 14.28 -11.69
N ALA A 149 -13.85 14.21 -10.48
CA ALA A 149 -12.42 14.36 -10.26
C ALA A 149 -11.62 13.36 -11.10
N HIS A 150 -11.99 12.08 -11.07
CA HIS A 150 -11.35 11.06 -11.88
C HIS A 150 -11.54 11.27 -13.38
N ALA A 151 -12.71 11.74 -13.82
CA ALA A 151 -12.97 12.07 -15.22
C ALA A 151 -12.07 13.20 -15.74
N ALA A 152 -11.72 14.18 -14.89
CA ALA A 152 -10.84 15.29 -15.26
C ALA A 152 -9.40 14.84 -15.60
N LEU A 153 -8.96 13.68 -15.08
CA LEU A 153 -7.63 13.12 -15.36
C LEU A 153 -7.57 12.36 -16.70
N LYS A 154 -8.71 11.86 -17.22
CA LYS A 154 -8.75 10.99 -18.41
C LYS A 154 -8.06 11.55 -19.67
N PRO A 155 -8.07 12.87 -19.97
CA PRO A 155 -7.38 13.39 -21.14
C PRO A 155 -5.85 13.28 -21.07
N VAL A 156 -5.28 13.07 -19.87
CA VAL A 156 -3.83 13.09 -19.62
C VAL A 156 -3.27 11.76 -19.10
N MET A 157 -4.12 10.75 -18.92
CA MET A 157 -3.75 9.36 -18.61
C MET A 157 -3.79 8.52 -19.87
#